data_AF-A0A956INC5-F1
#
_entry.id   AF-A0A956INC5-F1
#
_cell.length_a   1.000
_cell.length_b   1.000
_cell.length_c   1.000
_cell.angle_alpha   90.00
_cell.angle_beta   90.00
_cell.angle_gamma   90.00
#
_symmetry.space_group_name_H-M   'P 1'
#
loop_
_entity.id
_entity.type
_entity.pdbx_description
1 polymer ?
#
loop_
_entity_poly.entity_id
_entity_poly.type
_entity_poly.pdbx_seq_one_letter_code
_entity_poly.pdbx_strand_id
1 'polypeptide(L)'
;MSGAGVDCVLEAVSAPLVFGRRVGCAVLRLPTESQVFGLLDWRRSAEARSPSSWSFAAAHASAALRVVTHAEQRETAGLRYANPAGGGVDCLNSKLARLSVVLERPGQRSLRLLSDSAALEHGLVGAHSVRMLL
;
A
#
# COMPACT_ATOMS: atom_id res chain seq x y z
N MET A 1 1.19 27.41 13.92
CA MET A 1 1.73 26.05 14.13
C MET A 1 0.72 25.06 13.58
N SER A 2 0.80 24.70 12.30
CA SER A 2 -0.04 23.66 11.70
C SER A 2 0.58 22.31 12.02
N GLY A 3 -0.16 21.44 12.70
CA GLY A 3 0.26 20.06 12.93
C GLY A 3 0.50 19.35 11.61
N ALA A 4 1.55 18.53 11.55
CA ALA A 4 1.87 17.67 10.42
C ALA A 4 0.73 16.67 10.21
N GLY A 5 -0.24 17.04 9.37
CA GLY A 5 -1.32 16.17 8.94
C GLY A 5 -0.82 15.23 7.87
N VAL A 6 -1.28 13.99 7.93
CA VAL A 6 -1.11 13.03 6.84
C VAL A 6 -1.88 13.57 5.64
N ASP A 7 -1.17 14.06 4.62
CA ASP A 7 -1.78 14.67 3.43
C ASP A 7 -2.25 13.62 2.44
N CYS A 8 -1.76 12.38 2.56
CA CYS A 8 -2.12 11.30 1.68
C CYS A 8 -2.13 9.92 2.38
N VAL A 9 -3.10 9.09 2.03
CA VAL A 9 -3.21 7.72 2.56
C VAL A 9 -3.29 6.77 1.38
N LEU A 10 -2.40 5.79 1.35
CA LEU A 10 -2.50 4.65 0.46
C LEU A 10 -2.82 3.39 1.26
N GLU A 11 -3.99 2.81 1.01
CA GLU A 11 -4.38 1.53 1.61
C GLU A 11 -4.53 0.49 0.50
N ALA A 12 -3.69 -0.53 0.52
CA ALA A 12 -3.76 -1.67 -0.39
C ALA A 12 -4.05 -2.93 0.42
N VAL A 13 -5.24 -3.51 0.28
CA VAL A 13 -5.64 -4.71 1.03
C VAL A 13 -5.77 -5.88 0.07
N SER A 14 -5.34 -7.07 0.49
CA SER A 14 -5.68 -8.33 -0.14
C SER A 14 -6.13 -9.34 0.91
N ALA A 15 -7.31 -9.91 0.72
CA ALA A 15 -7.86 -10.95 1.57
C ALA A 15 -7.71 -12.33 0.90
N PRO A 16 -7.54 -13.42 1.68
CA PRO A 16 -7.58 -14.77 1.15
C PRO A 16 -8.99 -15.12 0.67
N LEU A 17 -9.06 -15.56 -0.58
CA LEU A 17 -10.11 -16.34 -1.25
C LEU A 17 -11.57 -16.09 -0.82
N VAL A 18 -12.29 -15.26 -1.58
CA VAL A 18 -13.74 -15.39 -1.74
C VAL A 18 -13.96 -16.30 -2.97
N PHE A 19 -14.55 -17.48 -2.78
CA PHE A 19 -14.73 -18.51 -3.85
C PHE A 19 -13.45 -18.90 -4.61
N GLY A 20 -12.31 -19.04 -3.92
CA GLY A 20 -11.06 -19.39 -4.59
C GLY A 20 -10.40 -18.23 -5.35
N ARG A 21 -10.92 -17.00 -5.24
CA ARG A 21 -10.33 -15.79 -5.85
C ARG A 21 -9.89 -14.84 -4.75
N ARG A 22 -8.60 -14.49 -4.74
CA ARG A 22 -8.07 -13.47 -3.83
C ARG A 22 -8.60 -12.10 -4.24
N VAL A 23 -9.15 -11.37 -3.29
CA VAL A 23 -9.82 -10.08 -3.45
C VAL A 23 -8.86 -9.00 -2.94
N GLY A 24 -8.65 -7.90 -3.67
CA GLY A 24 -7.92 -6.76 -3.15
C GLY A 24 -8.36 -5.42 -3.72
N CYS A 25 -7.97 -4.33 -3.08
CA CYS A 25 -8.22 -2.97 -3.55
C CYS A 25 -7.03 -2.09 -3.17
N ALA A 26 -6.80 -1.02 -3.92
CA ALA A 26 -5.91 0.06 -3.51
C ALA A 26 -6.70 1.37 -3.50
N VAL A 27 -6.58 2.14 -2.42
CA VAL A 27 -7.22 3.45 -2.28
C VAL A 27 -6.15 4.49 -2.06
N LEU A 28 -6.07 5.48 -2.95
CA LEU A 28 -5.24 6.66 -2.79
C LEU A 28 -6.13 7.83 -2.37
N ARG A 29 -5.99 8.30 -1.13
CA ARG A 29 -6.68 9.50 -0.63
C ARG A 29 -5.75 10.69 -0.75
N LEU A 30 -6.18 11.71 -1.49
CA LEU A 30 -5.54 13.02 -1.58
C LEU A 30 -6.36 14.01 -0.71
N PRO A 31 -5.87 15.23 -0.44
CA PRO A 31 -6.58 16.19 0.41
C PRO A 31 -8.01 16.51 -0.07
N THR A 32 -8.25 16.44 -1.38
CA THR A 32 -9.52 16.86 -2.01
C THR A 32 -10.29 15.71 -2.66
N GLU A 33 -9.73 14.51 -2.75
CA GLU A 33 -10.35 13.42 -3.52
C GLU A 33 -9.83 12.03 -3.10
N SER A 34 -10.48 10.98 -3.58
CA SER A 34 -10.00 9.61 -3.40
C SER A 34 -10.13 8.84 -4.71
N GLN A 35 -9.10 8.05 -5.02
CA GLN A 35 -9.05 7.16 -6.17
C GLN A 35 -9.08 5.72 -5.68
N VAL A 36 -9.99 4.91 -6.23
CA VAL A 36 -10.19 3.51 -5.84
C VAL A 36 -9.85 2.61 -7.02
N PHE A 37 -8.88 1.73 -6.80
CA PHE A 37 -8.43 0.75 -7.78
C PHE A 37 -8.89 -0.64 -7.35
N GLY A 38 -9.55 -1.34 -8.28
CA GLY A 38 -10.32 -2.54 -7.99
C GLY A 38 -9.54 -3.86 -8.01
N LEU A 39 -10.33 -4.93 -7.93
CA LEU A 39 -10.00 -6.32 -7.62
C LEU A 39 -8.92 -7.01 -8.43
N LEU A 40 -8.68 -6.56 -9.65
CA LEU A 40 -7.82 -7.24 -10.62
C LEU A 40 -6.62 -6.38 -11.05
N ASP A 41 -6.64 -5.10 -10.71
CA ASP A 41 -5.82 -4.11 -11.41
C ASP A 41 -4.40 -4.05 -10.87
N TRP A 42 -4.20 -4.35 -9.58
CA TRP A 42 -2.91 -4.12 -8.94
C TRP A 42 -2.05 -5.36 -8.69
N ARG A 43 -2.64 -6.57 -8.68
CA ARG A 43 -1.89 -7.79 -8.32
C ARG A 43 -1.00 -8.32 -9.44
N ARG A 44 -1.33 -8.07 -10.72
CA ARG A 44 -0.48 -8.53 -11.84
C ARG A 44 0.89 -7.87 -11.87
N SER A 45 1.01 -6.71 -11.24
CA SER A 45 2.20 -5.86 -11.18
C SER A 45 2.80 -5.79 -9.78
N ALA A 46 2.21 -6.51 -8.81
CA ALA A 46 2.72 -6.54 -7.45
C ALA A 46 4.01 -7.37 -7.42
N GLU A 47 5.13 -6.70 -7.18
CA GLU A 47 6.46 -7.28 -7.17
C GLU A 47 7.13 -7.03 -5.82
N ALA A 48 7.57 -8.11 -5.17
CA ALA A 48 8.42 -8.04 -3.99
C ALA A 48 9.87 -8.26 -4.37
N ARG A 49 10.72 -7.28 -4.10
CA ARG A 49 12.17 -7.41 -4.24
C ARG A 49 12.80 -7.95 -2.97
N SER A 50 12.22 -7.59 -1.82
CA SER A 50 12.57 -8.11 -0.49
C SER A 50 11.33 -8.02 0.41
N PRO A 51 11.35 -8.61 1.63
CA PRO A 51 10.23 -8.48 2.57
C PRO A 51 9.88 -7.01 2.91
N SER A 52 10.85 -6.11 2.80
CA SER A 52 10.75 -4.68 3.13
C SER A 52 10.77 -3.75 1.90
N SER A 53 10.75 -4.31 0.68
CA SER A 53 10.71 -3.54 -0.56
C SER A 53 9.70 -4.12 -1.53
N TRP A 54 8.70 -3.31 -1.86
CA TRP A 54 7.55 -3.73 -2.62
C TRP A 54 7.15 -2.69 -3.65
N SER A 55 6.60 -3.13 -4.77
CA SER A 55 6.01 -2.25 -5.75
C SER A 55 4.74 -2.85 -6.31
N PHE A 56 3.81 -2.01 -6.75
CA PHE A 56 2.67 -2.44 -7.53
C PHE A 56 2.18 -1.33 -8.45
N ALA A 57 1.39 -1.70 -9.44
CA ALA A 57 0.75 -0.77 -10.37
C ALA A 57 -0.72 -1.14 -10.60
N ALA A 58 -1.63 -0.20 -10.48
CA ALA A 58 -3.06 -0.41 -10.68
C ALA A 58 -3.60 0.54 -11.75
N ALA A 59 -4.61 0.16 -12.52
CA ALA A 59 -5.23 1.06 -13.47
C ALA A 59 -6.71 0.74 -13.70
N HIS A 60 -7.49 1.77 -13.98
CA HIS A 60 -8.85 1.68 -14.52
C HIS A 60 -9.02 2.74 -15.62
N ALA A 61 -10.22 2.82 -16.23
CA ALA A 61 -10.46 3.66 -17.40
C ALA A 61 -10.09 5.16 -17.22
N SER A 62 -10.13 5.67 -15.99
CA SER A 62 -9.91 7.08 -15.66
C SER A 62 -8.60 7.38 -14.92
N ALA A 63 -7.83 6.37 -14.48
CA ALA A 63 -6.58 6.60 -13.78
C ALA A 63 -5.63 5.39 -13.80
N ALA A 64 -4.34 5.65 -13.69
CA ALA A 64 -3.30 4.67 -13.43
C ALA A 64 -2.44 5.09 -12.23
N LEU A 65 -2.05 4.11 -11.43
CA LEU A 65 -1.30 4.26 -10.19
C LEU A 65 -0.06 3.38 -10.26
N ARG A 66 1.09 3.91 -9.87
CA ARG A 66 2.31 3.14 -9.60
C ARG A 66 2.83 3.48 -8.21
N VAL A 67 3.18 2.44 -7.45
CA VAL A 67 3.60 2.55 -6.06
C VAL A 67 4.90 1.78 -5.90
N VAL A 68 5.88 2.40 -5.24
CA VAL A 68 7.14 1.77 -4.85
C VAL A 68 7.43 2.11 -3.41
N THR A 69 7.76 1.10 -2.62
CA THR A 69 8.13 1.24 -1.22
C THR A 69 9.43 0.54 -0.90
N HIS A 70 10.13 1.12 0.06
CA HIS A 70 11.40 0.60 0.53
C HIS A 70 11.65 1.00 1.98
N ALA A 71 11.89 0.01 2.83
CA ALA A 71 12.51 0.17 4.13
C ALA A 71 13.73 -0.74 4.20
N GLU A 72 14.78 -0.28 4.87
CA GLU A 72 15.90 -1.15 5.21
C GLU A 72 15.49 -2.12 6.32
N GLN A 73 16.13 -3.29 6.41
CA GLN A 73 15.77 -4.29 7.42
C GLN A 73 15.86 -3.74 8.85
N ARG A 74 16.87 -2.90 9.15
CA ARG A 74 17.02 -2.24 10.46
C ARG A 74 15.93 -1.20 10.75
N GLU A 75 15.22 -0.74 9.72
CA GLU A 75 14.11 0.22 9.80
C GLU A 75 12.77 -0.50 9.94
N THR A 76 12.77 -1.84 10.00
CA THR A 76 11.57 -2.67 10.13
C THR A 76 11.53 -3.42 11.45
N ALA A 77 10.34 -3.47 12.05
CA ALA A 77 10.02 -4.33 13.19
C ALA A 77 9.14 -5.49 12.72
N GLY A 78 9.53 -6.72 13.06
CA GLY A 78 8.69 -7.90 12.90
C GLY A 78 7.76 -8.07 14.09
N LEU A 79 6.46 -8.05 13.86
CA LEU A 79 5.42 -8.15 14.89
C LEU A 79 4.47 -9.29 14.56
N ARG A 80 4.10 -10.07 15.57
CA ARG A 80 3.06 -11.10 15.44
C ARG A 80 1.79 -10.62 16.11
N TYR A 81 0.73 -10.45 15.32
CA TYR A 81 -0.58 -10.08 15.81
C TYR A 81 -1.47 -11.31 15.97
N ALA A 82 -2.05 -11.48 17.15
CA ALA A 82 -3.09 -12.49 17.35
C ALA A 82 -4.38 -12.04 16.66
N ASN A 83 -5.01 -12.94 15.91
CA ASN A 83 -6.34 -12.67 15.36
C ASN A 83 -7.38 -13.16 16.38
N PRO A 84 -8.32 -12.30 16.84
CA PRO A 84 -9.39 -12.70 17.74
C PRO A 84 -10.24 -13.87 17.24
N ALA A 85 -10.35 -14.04 15.91
CA ALA A 85 -11.04 -15.18 15.29
C ALA A 85 -10.20 -16.48 15.23
N GLY A 86 -9.00 -16.48 15.80
CA GLY A 86 -8.05 -17.59 15.77
C GLY A 86 -6.92 -17.40 14.75
N GLY A 87 -5.74 -17.95 15.07
CA GLY A 87 -4.52 -17.79 14.28
C GLY A 87 -3.75 -16.50 14.59
N GLY A 88 -2.76 -16.18 13.76
CA GLY A 88 -2.00 -14.94 13.87
C GLY A 88 -1.38 -14.54 12.54
N VAL A 89 -1.08 -13.25 12.41
CA VAL A 89 -0.42 -12.69 11.23
C VAL A 89 0.92 -12.12 11.67
N ASP A 90 1.99 -12.60 11.04
CA ASP A 90 3.30 -11.97 11.14
C ASP A 90 3.32 -10.78 10.17
N CYS A 91 3.65 -9.60 10.68
CA CYS A 91 3.68 -8.35 9.96
C CYS A 91 5.06 -7.71 10.08
N LEU A 92 5.51 -7.05 9.01
CA LEU A 92 6.59 -6.09 9.07
C LEU A 92 6.00 -4.69 9.19
N ASN A 93 6.43 -3.93 10.20
CA ASN A 93 6.08 -2.53 10.37
C ASN A 93 7.31 -1.64 10.21
N SER A 94 7.17 -0.50 9.56
CA SER A 94 8.17 0.57 9.55
C SER A 94 7.49 1.92 9.71
N LYS A 95 8.15 2.85 10.37
CA LYS A 95 7.76 4.28 10.35
C LYS A 95 8.72 5.14 9.52
N LEU A 96 9.76 4.51 8.97
CA LEU A 96 10.84 5.13 8.22
C LEU A 96 10.86 4.63 6.77
N ALA A 97 9.77 4.02 6.30
CA ALA A 97 9.69 3.54 4.94
C ALA A 97 9.67 4.72 3.97
N ARG A 98 10.38 4.58 2.87
CA ARG A 98 10.33 5.51 1.74
C ARG A 98 9.21 5.06 0.81
N LEU A 99 8.41 6.00 0.33
CA LEU A 99 7.27 5.74 -0.55
C LEU A 99 7.30 6.70 -1.75
N SER A 100 7.15 6.14 -2.94
CA SER A 100 6.90 6.88 -4.18
C SER A 100 5.58 6.44 -4.78
N VAL A 101 4.68 7.39 -5.01
CA VAL A 101 3.41 7.18 -5.71
C VAL A 101 3.38 8.04 -6.96
N VAL A 102 2.97 7.45 -8.08
CA VAL A 102 2.70 8.15 -9.34
C VAL A 102 1.25 7.89 -9.72
N LEU A 103 0.46 8.96 -9.83
CA LEU A 103 -0.92 8.94 -10.32
C LEU A 103 -0.96 9.62 -11.69
N GLU A 104 -1.50 8.92 -12.67
CA GLU A 104 -1.73 9.40 -14.03
C GLU A 104 -3.22 9.40 -14.32
N ARG A 105 -3.72 10.47 -14.93
CA ARG A 105 -5.12 10.60 -15.34
C ARG A 105 -5.17 11.14 -16.77
N PRO A 106 -6.06 10.63 -17.65
CA PRO A 106 -6.16 11.12 -19.02
C PRO A 106 -6.36 12.64 -19.06
N GLY A 107 -5.56 13.31 -19.89
CA GLY A 107 -5.63 14.77 -20.06
C GLY A 107 -5.11 15.60 -18.88
N GLN A 108 -4.53 14.98 -17.85
CA GLN A 108 -3.94 15.70 -16.70
C GLN A 108 -2.44 15.43 -16.58
N ARG A 109 -1.74 16.37 -15.94
CA ARG A 109 -0.33 16.17 -15.56
C ARG A 109 -0.24 15.05 -14.52
N SER A 110 0.77 14.20 -14.67
CA SER A 110 1.08 13.17 -13.68
C SER A 110 1.38 13.79 -12.32
N LEU A 111 0.73 13.27 -11.28
CA LEU A 111 0.97 13.62 -9.89
C LEU A 111 1.98 12.64 -9.30
N ARG A 112 3.09 13.16 -8.76
CA ARG A 112 4.10 12.38 -8.07
C ARG A 112 4.13 12.77 -6.60
N LEU A 113 3.94 11.79 -5.72
CA LEU A 113 4.03 11.94 -4.27
C LEU A 113 5.23 11.16 -3.78
N LEU A 114 6.04 11.79 -2.93
CA LEU A 114 7.24 11.22 -2.34
C LEU A 114 7.18 11.41 -0.84
N SER A 115 7.56 10.39 -0.08
CA SER A 115 7.84 10.52 1.33
C SER A 115 9.11 9.76 1.68
N ASP A 116 9.93 10.41 2.49
CA ASP A 116 11.14 9.83 3.08
C ASP A 116 10.85 9.13 4.42
N SER A 117 9.62 9.27 4.95
CA SER A 117 9.17 8.63 6.18
C SER A 117 7.67 8.37 6.14
N ALA A 118 7.30 7.13 5.82
CA ALA A 118 5.93 6.66 5.78
C ALA A 118 5.73 5.52 6.79
N ALA A 119 4.54 5.47 7.39
CA ALA A 119 4.13 4.32 8.16
C ALA A 119 3.78 3.17 7.20
N LEU A 120 4.60 2.14 7.13
CA LEU A 120 4.38 0.92 6.34
C LEU A 120 3.97 -0.23 7.26
N GLU A 121 2.93 -0.95 6.87
CA GLU A 121 2.61 -2.27 7.42
C GLU A 121 2.55 -3.27 6.27
N HIS A 122 3.12 -4.46 6.42
CA HIS A 122 3.07 -5.52 5.42
C HIS A 122 2.88 -6.89 6.09
N GLY A 123 1.72 -7.51 5.87
CA GLY A 123 1.44 -8.87 6.31
C GLY A 123 2.21 -9.92 5.50
N LEU A 124 2.90 -10.83 6.18
CA LEU A 124 3.76 -11.85 5.58
C LEU A 124 3.00 -13.14 5.20
N VAL A 125 1.87 -13.44 5.84
CA VAL A 125 1.07 -14.67 5.60
C VAL A 125 -0.43 -14.40 5.64
N GLY A 126 -1.19 -15.04 4.74
CA GLY A 126 -2.65 -15.15 4.83
C GLY A 126 -3.45 -14.00 4.23
N ALA A 127 -3.05 -12.74 4.44
CA ALA A 127 -3.69 -11.54 3.88
C ALA A 127 -2.63 -10.42 3.80
N HIS A 128 -2.36 -9.86 2.62
CA HIS A 128 -1.45 -8.70 2.55
C HIS A 128 -2.32 -7.46 2.70
N SER A 129 -2.48 -6.95 3.91
CA SER A 129 -2.87 -5.55 4.11
C SER A 129 -1.61 -4.73 4.16
N VAL A 130 -1.59 -3.71 3.32
CA VAL A 130 -0.54 -2.72 3.24
C VAL A 130 -1.19 -1.36 3.46
N ARG A 131 -0.99 -0.83 4.66
CA ARG A 131 -1.46 0.50 5.02
C ARG A 131 -0.28 1.44 5.03
N MET A 132 -0.40 2.52 4.28
CA MET A 132 0.61 3.56 4.16
C MET A 132 0.02 4.93 4.47
N LEU A 133 0.62 5.60 5.44
CA LEU A 133 0.33 6.99 5.78
C LEU A 133 1.51 7.82 5.32
N LEU A 134 1.26 8.76 4.40
CA LEU A 134 2.20 9.74 3.86
C LEU A 134 2.12 11.05 4.64
#